data_AF-A0A0V0ZMM3-F1
#
_entry.id   AF-A0A0V0ZMM3-F1
#
_cell.length_a   1.000
_cell.length_b   1.000
_cell.length_c   1.000
_cell.angle_alpha   90.00
_cell.angle_beta   90.00
_cell.angle_gamma   90.00
#
_symmetry.space_group_name_H-M   'P 1'
#
loop_
_entity.id
_entity.type
_entity.pdbx_description
1 polymer ?
#
loop_
_entity_poly.entity_id
_entity_poly.type
_entity_poly.pdbx_seq_one_letter_code
_entity_poly.pdbx_strand_id
1 'polypeptide(L)'
;MGIFDVLVQIGRVIYIARGRERGKLAVIVNVVDGNRALVDGPGLKRQMINFKNMLLTKMTLKITHYDKTKAIIAAWEKANINELWSKTKLAQSRRRRALRAKMSDFDRFKLMKAKQARNRILKREFERVKILHKRAEKKAKQSINKLNLKPNEGVKLFFLL
;
A
#
# COMPACT_ATOMS: atom_id res chain seq x y z
N MET A 1 -8.83 -19.30 3.08
CA MET A 1 -8.21 -17.99 3.36
C MET A 1 -9.32 -17.10 3.93
N GLY A 2 -9.15 -16.50 5.11
CA GLY A 2 -10.21 -15.74 5.76
C GLY A 2 -10.60 -14.49 4.98
N ILE A 3 -11.86 -14.06 5.08
CA ILE A 3 -12.41 -12.88 4.39
C ILE A 3 -11.79 -11.55 4.89
N PHE A 4 -11.22 -11.55 6.10
CA PHE A 4 -10.61 -10.37 6.71
C PHE A 4 -9.09 -10.51 6.81
N ASP A 5 -8.36 -9.64 6.11
CA ASP A 5 -6.88 -9.58 6.14
C ASP A 5 -6.33 -8.92 7.40
N VAL A 6 -7.09 -7.98 7.99
CA VAL A 6 -6.63 -7.13 9.09
C VAL A 6 -7.70 -7.04 10.17
N LEU A 7 -7.39 -7.64 11.32
CA LEU A 7 -8.25 -7.66 12.50
C LEU A 7 -7.77 -6.67 13.56
N VAL A 8 -8.69 -6.28 14.46
CA VAL A 8 -8.37 -5.57 15.70
C VAL A 8 -7.76 -6.56 16.68
N GLN A 9 -6.55 -6.27 17.16
CA GLN A 9 -5.85 -7.10 18.14
C GLN A 9 -4.89 -6.24 18.96
N ILE A 10 -4.54 -6.72 20.15
CA ILE A 10 -3.51 -6.12 20.99
C ILE A 10 -2.17 -6.15 20.24
N GLY A 11 -1.42 -5.05 20.32
CA GLY A 11 -0.14 -4.88 19.63
C GLY A 11 -0.25 -4.47 18.17
N ARG A 12 -1.45 -4.35 17.59
CA ARG A 12 -1.57 -3.88 16.20
C ARG A 12 -1.23 -2.40 16.10
N VAL A 13 -0.37 -2.08 15.14
CA VAL A 13 -0.06 -0.70 14.79
C VAL A 13 -1.22 -0.11 13.99
N ILE A 14 -1.62 1.09 14.38
CA ILE A 14 -2.69 1.86 13.79
C ILE A 14 -2.17 3.22 13.32
N TYR A 15 -2.87 3.78 12.35
CA TYR A 15 -2.69 5.16 11.92
C TYR A 15 -3.93 5.97 12.31
N ILE A 16 -3.73 7.06 13.03
CA ILE A 16 -4.84 7.94 13.43
C ILE A 16 -5.22 8.83 12.25
N ALA A 17 -6.41 8.61 11.71
CA ALA A 17 -6.89 9.29 10.51
C ALA A 17 -7.67 10.57 10.79
N ARG A 18 -8.31 10.66 11.96
CA ARG A 18 -9.16 11.79 12.38
C ARG A 18 -8.88 12.15 13.84
N GLY A 19 -9.23 13.38 14.23
CA GLY A 19 -9.03 13.90 15.59
C GLY A 19 -7.75 14.72 15.77
N ARG A 20 -7.48 15.12 17.02
CA ARG A 20 -6.36 15.99 17.41
C ARG A 20 -4.99 15.39 17.05
N GLU A 21 -4.87 14.08 17.20
CA GLU A 21 -3.62 13.33 16.98
C GLU A 21 -3.52 12.76 15.55
N ARG A 22 -4.26 13.33 14.60
CA ARG A 22 -4.28 12.89 13.19
C ARG A 22 -2.88 12.92 12.59
N GLY A 23 -2.53 11.86 11.86
CA GLY A 23 -1.23 11.74 11.21
C GLY A 23 -0.21 10.91 11.99
N LYS A 24 -0.48 10.64 13.26
CA LYS A 24 0.41 9.87 14.11
C LYS A 24 0.15 8.37 13.98
N LEU A 25 1.18 7.60 14.28
CA LEU A 25 1.08 6.15 14.47
C LEU A 25 0.96 5.85 15.94
N ALA A 26 0.25 4.76 16.25
CA ALA A 26 0.12 4.27 17.60
C ALA A 26 -0.14 2.76 17.58
N VAL A 27 -0.27 2.14 18.74
CA VAL A 27 -0.55 0.71 18.93
C VAL A 27 -1.76 0.54 19.83
N ILE A 28 -2.59 -0.45 19.51
CA ILE A 28 -3.70 -0.88 20.36
C ILE A 28 -3.13 -1.65 21.55
N VAL A 29 -3.35 -1.13 22.76
CA VAL A 29 -2.90 -1.75 24.02
C VAL A 29 -4.02 -2.61 24.62
N ASN A 30 -5.25 -2.12 24.56
CA ASN A 30 -6.44 -2.85 25.00
C ASN A 30 -7.66 -2.45 24.15
N VAL A 31 -8.64 -3.34 24.04
CA VAL A 31 -9.98 -3.04 23.54
C VAL A 31 -10.86 -2.78 24.76
N VAL A 32 -11.44 -1.57 24.85
CA VAL A 32 -12.25 -1.19 26.02
C VAL A 32 -13.68 -1.66 25.83
N ASP A 33 -14.23 -1.40 24.66
CA ASP A 33 -15.60 -1.71 24.28
C ASP A 33 -15.68 -1.90 22.75
N GLY A 34 -16.85 -2.24 22.22
CA GLY A 34 -17.02 -2.54 20.79
C GLY A 34 -16.68 -1.38 19.85
N ASN A 35 -16.58 -0.15 20.38
CA ASN A 35 -16.33 1.06 19.61
C ASN A 35 -14.98 1.73 19.90
N ARG A 36 -14.31 1.44 21.02
CA ARG A 36 -13.09 2.16 21.43
C ARG A 36 -11.98 1.19 21.87
N ALA A 37 -10.76 1.63 21.60
CA ALA A 37 -9.54 0.98 22.09
C ALA A 37 -8.70 1.96 22.90
N LEU A 38 -7.98 1.43 23.88
CA LEU A 38 -6.89 2.11 24.55
C LEU A 38 -5.66 2.04 23.64
N VAL A 39 -5.12 3.20 23.32
CA VAL A 39 -4.04 3.37 22.34
C VAL A 39 -2.85 4.07 22.99
N ASP A 40 -1.64 3.65 22.62
CA ASP A 40 -0.39 4.25 23.07
C ASP A 40 0.68 4.22 21.97
N GLY A 41 1.72 5.06 22.06
CA GLY A 41 2.78 5.08 21.07
C GLY A 41 3.75 6.26 21.22
N PRO A 42 4.85 6.27 20.44
CA PRO A 42 5.83 7.35 20.51
C PRO A 42 5.20 8.68 20.10
N GLY A 43 5.30 9.69 20.97
CA GLY A 43 4.76 11.03 20.73
C GLY A 43 3.23 11.16 20.89
N LEU A 44 2.58 10.15 21.48
CA LEU A 44 1.18 10.15 21.85
C LEU A 44 1.07 9.84 23.35
N LYS A 45 0.26 10.60 24.10
CA LYS A 45 -0.12 10.17 25.45
C LYS A 45 -1.18 9.07 25.34
N ARG A 46 -1.08 8.07 26.22
CA ARG A 46 -2.05 6.98 26.32
C ARG A 46 -3.46 7.54 26.46
N GLN A 47 -4.33 7.14 25.54
CA GLN A 47 -5.71 7.67 25.47
C GLN A 47 -6.66 6.67 24.81
N MET A 48 -7.95 6.89 24.98
CA MET A 48 -8.98 6.11 24.30
C MET A 48 -9.30 6.71 22.93
N ILE A 49 -9.36 5.87 21.91
CA ILE A 49 -9.70 6.26 20.53
C ILE A 49 -10.79 5.34 19.99
N ASN A 50 -11.76 5.92 19.29
CA ASN A 50 -12.80 5.17 18.59
C ASN A 50 -12.25 4.48 17.33
N PHE A 51 -12.65 3.23 17.07
CA PHE A 51 -12.25 2.47 15.88
C PHE A 51 -12.49 3.23 14.57
N LYS A 52 -13.55 4.05 14.50
CA LYS A 52 -13.89 4.87 13.31
C LYS A 52 -12.84 5.94 12.98
N ASN A 53 -12.02 6.35 13.95
CA ASN A 53 -11.03 7.41 13.79
C ASN A 53 -9.64 6.91 13.41
N MET A 54 -9.44 5.59 13.38
CA MET A 54 -8.15 4.96 13.11
C MET A 54 -8.22 3.98 11.95
N LEU A 55 -7.09 3.81 11.28
CA LEU A 55 -6.89 2.84 10.20
C LEU A 55 -5.95 1.76 10.70
N LEU A 56 -6.40 0.51 10.66
CA LEU A 56 -5.58 -0.64 11.00
C LEU A 56 -4.48 -0.82 9.93
N THR A 57 -3.27 -1.14 10.37
CA THR A 57 -2.18 -1.50 9.47
C THR A 57 -1.89 -3.00 9.57
N LYS A 58 -1.12 -3.53 8.62
CA LYS A 58 -0.68 -4.93 8.64
C LYS A 58 0.41 -5.21 9.68
N MET A 59 1.02 -4.17 10.26
CA MET A 59 2.13 -4.30 11.19
C MET A 59 1.63 -4.62 12.60
N THR A 60 2.39 -5.44 13.31
CA THR A 60 2.09 -5.86 14.68
C THR A 60 3.33 -5.83 15.54
N LEU A 61 3.14 -5.45 16.80
CA LEU A 61 4.10 -5.58 17.87
C LEU A 61 3.69 -6.74 18.77
N LYS A 62 4.68 -7.46 19.28
CA LYS A 62 4.49 -8.45 20.34
C LYS A 62 4.51 -7.68 21.67
N ILE A 63 3.32 -7.39 22.20
CA ILE A 63 3.13 -6.77 23.51
C ILE A 63 2.07 -7.54 24.29
N THR A 64 2.11 -7.43 25.61
CA THR A 64 1.07 -7.93 26.49
C THR A 64 0.00 -6.87 26.74
N HIS A 65 -1.15 -7.34 27.22
CA HIS A 65 -2.27 -6.49 27.59
C HIS A 65 -1.86 -5.52 28.71
N TYR A 66 -2.22 -4.24 28.57
CA TYR A 66 -1.87 -3.16 29.51
C TYR A 66 -0.37 -2.88 29.74
N ASP A 67 0.53 -3.30 28.83
CA ASP A 67 1.96 -2.99 28.94
C ASP A 67 2.24 -1.50 29.20
N LYS A 68 3.29 -1.21 29.98
CA LYS A 68 3.70 0.17 30.26
C LYS A 68 4.24 0.85 29.01
N THR A 69 4.05 2.15 28.88
CA THR A 69 4.51 2.94 27.71
C THR A 69 5.99 2.73 27.40
N LYS A 70 6.85 2.60 28.42
CA LYS A 70 8.29 2.33 28.24
C LYS A 70 8.55 1.01 27.50
N ALA A 71 7.83 -0.05 27.84
CA ALA A 71 7.95 -1.35 27.17
C ALA A 71 7.46 -1.29 25.72
N ILE A 72 6.36 -0.55 25.48
CA ILE A 72 5.81 -0.34 24.13
C ILE A 72 6.81 0.42 23.25
N ILE A 73 7.45 1.47 23.75
CA ILE A 73 8.46 2.23 23.02
C ILE A 73 9.67 1.34 22.69
N ALA A 74 10.16 0.55 23.66
CA ALA A 74 11.25 -0.38 23.42
C ALA A 74 10.89 -1.44 22.35
N ALA A 75 9.67 -1.98 22.41
CA ALA A 75 9.17 -2.92 21.39
C ALA A 75 8.99 -2.26 20.01
N TRP A 76 8.58 -0.99 19.98
CA TRP A 76 8.42 -0.20 18.77
C TRP A 76 9.75 0.00 18.03
N GLU A 77 10.78 0.38 18.79
CA GLU A 77 12.14 0.56 18.28
C GLU A 77 12.74 -0.77 17.83
N LYS A 78 12.62 -1.82 18.64
CA LYS A 78 13.09 -3.17 18.29
C LYS A 78 12.47 -3.70 16.98
N ALA A 79 11.21 -3.36 16.71
CA ALA A 79 10.51 -3.77 15.50
C ALA A 79 10.72 -2.83 14.30
N ASN A 80 11.49 -1.73 14.44
CA ASN A 80 11.76 -0.75 13.39
C ASN A 80 10.50 -0.28 12.64
N ILE A 81 9.41 -0.05 13.37
CA ILE A 81 8.10 0.27 12.79
C ILE A 81 8.13 1.53 11.93
N ASN A 82 8.97 2.52 12.26
CA ASN A 82 9.07 3.77 11.49
C ASN A 82 9.60 3.53 10.07
N GLU A 83 10.56 2.62 9.91
CA GLU A 83 11.11 2.25 8.61
C GLU A 83 10.12 1.41 7.81
N LEU A 84 9.51 0.42 8.47
CA LEU A 84 8.46 -0.42 7.87
C LEU A 84 7.28 0.42 7.39
N TRP A 85 6.84 1.38 8.21
CA TRP A 85 5.80 2.33 7.85
C TRP A 85 6.19 3.13 6.62
N SER A 86 7.40 3.68 6.58
CA SER A 86 7.89 4.50 5.47
C SER A 86 7.88 3.76 4.12
N LYS A 87 8.07 2.44 4.14
CA LYS A 87 7.99 1.57 2.95
C LYS A 87 6.54 1.29 2.50
N THR A 88 5.53 1.51 3.35
CA THR A 88 4.14 1.23 2.99
C THR A 88 3.62 2.18 1.90
N LYS A 89 2.75 1.66 1.02
CA LYS A 89 2.06 2.47 -0.02
C LYS A 89 1.27 3.63 0.60
N LEU A 90 0.71 3.44 1.79
CA LEU A 90 -0.05 4.44 2.50
C LEU A 90 0.84 5.60 2.97
N ALA A 91 1.98 5.32 3.60
CA ALA A 91 2.95 6.35 3.97
C ALA A 91 3.51 7.09 2.75
N GLN A 92 3.90 6.35 1.71
CA GLN A 92 4.42 6.94 0.47
C GLN A 92 3.40 7.84 -0.23
N SER A 93 2.13 7.45 -0.28
CA SER A 93 1.08 8.30 -0.87
C SER A 93 0.85 9.58 -0.06
N ARG A 94 0.87 9.49 1.28
CA ARG A 94 0.78 10.67 2.15
C ARG A 94 1.99 11.60 2.01
N ARG A 95 3.20 11.04 1.98
CA ARG A 95 4.43 11.80 1.72
C ARG A 95 4.37 12.53 0.37
N ARG A 96 3.94 11.85 -0.69
CA ARG A 96 3.75 12.47 -2.01
C ARG A 96 2.73 13.61 -1.98
N ARG A 97 1.63 13.45 -1.22
CA ARG A 97 0.62 14.51 -1.06
C ARG A 97 1.19 15.72 -0.30
N ALA A 98 1.91 15.49 0.80
CA ALA A 98 2.55 16.56 1.57
C ALA A 98 3.59 17.33 0.74
N LEU A 99 4.42 16.62 -0.03
CA LEU A 99 5.41 17.24 -0.91
C LEU A 99 4.74 18.09 -2.00
N ARG A 100 3.64 17.61 -2.58
CA ARG A 100 2.86 18.37 -3.58
C ARG A 100 2.22 19.62 -3.00
N ALA A 101 1.73 19.55 -1.75
CA ALA A 101 1.18 20.71 -1.07
C ALA A 101 2.24 21.78 -0.79
N LYS A 102 3.49 21.38 -0.48
CA LYS A 102 4.62 22.30 -0.25
C LYS A 102 5.28 22.84 -1.54
N MET A 103 4.84 22.40 -2.72
CA MET A 103 5.55 22.66 -3.97
C MET A 103 5.41 24.12 -4.43
N SER A 104 6.55 24.81 -4.59
CA SER A 104 6.64 26.15 -5.16
C SER A 104 6.28 26.16 -6.64
N ASP A 105 5.91 27.31 -7.18
CA ASP A 105 5.55 27.45 -8.60
C ASP A 105 6.71 27.04 -9.53
N PHE A 106 7.94 27.46 -9.20
CA PHE A 106 9.13 27.05 -9.94
C PHE A 106 9.33 25.52 -9.94
N ASP A 107 9.02 24.84 -8.83
CA ASP A 107 9.08 23.38 -8.76
C ASP A 107 8.01 22.70 -9.62
N ARG A 108 6.83 23.32 -9.75
CA ARG A 108 5.78 22.83 -10.66
C ARG A 108 6.22 22.94 -12.12
N PHE A 109 6.88 24.03 -12.49
CA PHE A 109 7.44 24.20 -13.83
C PHE A 109 8.50 23.12 -14.14
N LYS A 110 9.46 22.90 -13.24
CA LYS A 110 10.47 21.82 -13.36
C LYS A 110 9.81 20.44 -13.51
N LEU A 111 8.81 20.16 -12.67
CA LEU A 111 8.06 18.91 -12.70
C LEU A 111 7.29 18.74 -14.02
N MET A 112 6.71 19.81 -14.57
CA MET A 112 6.02 19.81 -15.85
C MET A 112 6.98 19.45 -17.00
N LYS A 113 8.13 20.11 -17.08
CA LYS A 113 9.15 19.82 -18.10
C LYS A 113 9.67 18.38 -18.02
N ALA A 114 9.98 17.91 -16.80
CA ALA A 114 10.40 16.53 -16.58
C ALA A 114 9.33 15.50 -16.99
N LYS A 115 8.04 15.77 -16.69
CA LYS A 115 6.93 14.93 -17.14
C LYS A 115 6.76 14.91 -18.66
N GLN A 116 6.92 16.07 -19.32
CA GLN A 116 6.81 16.16 -20.77
C GLN A 116 7.88 15.30 -21.46
N ALA A 117 9.14 15.38 -20.99
CA ALA A 117 10.23 14.55 -21.49
C ALA A 117 9.95 13.05 -21.29
N ARG A 118 9.55 12.64 -20.07
CA ARG A 118 9.19 11.24 -19.76
C ARG A 118 8.06 10.73 -20.64
N ASN A 119 6.98 11.50 -20.80
CA ASN A 119 5.82 11.07 -21.58
C ASN A 119 6.14 10.92 -23.07
N ARG A 120 7.05 11.74 -23.61
CA ARG A 120 7.51 11.60 -25.00
C ARG A 120 8.21 10.27 -25.22
N ILE A 121 9.09 9.86 -24.29
CA ILE A 121 9.78 8.56 -24.33
C ILE A 121 8.78 7.42 -24.19
N LEU A 122 7.90 7.47 -23.18
CA LEU A 122 6.89 6.43 -22.96
C LEU A 122 5.96 6.25 -24.16
N LYS A 123 5.53 7.34 -24.81
CA LYS A 123 4.69 7.27 -26.01
C LYS A 123 5.41 6.55 -27.15
N ARG A 124 6.70 6.86 -27.37
CA ARG A 124 7.50 6.21 -28.43
C ARG A 124 7.61 4.70 -28.18
N GLU A 125 7.98 4.30 -26.97
CA GLU A 125 8.12 2.89 -26.63
C GLU A 125 6.78 2.15 -26.67
N PHE A 126 5.70 2.80 -26.21
CA PHE A 126 4.36 2.23 -26.28
C PHE A 126 3.91 1.95 -27.72
N GLU A 127 4.10 2.89 -28.65
CA GLU A 127 3.76 2.67 -30.06
C GLU A 127 4.61 1.54 -30.67
N ARG A 128 5.90 1.44 -30.32
CA ARG A 128 6.77 0.33 -30.74
C ARG A 128 6.22 -1.02 -30.25
N VAL A 129 5.93 -1.15 -28.95
CA VAL A 129 5.39 -2.38 -28.35
C VAL A 129 4.04 -2.74 -28.96
N LYS A 130 3.16 -1.75 -29.19
CA LYS A 130 1.85 -1.95 -29.81
C LYS A 130 1.96 -2.51 -31.24
N ILE A 131 2.87 -1.99 -32.05
CA ILE A 131 3.12 -2.51 -33.41
C ILE A 131 3.62 -3.95 -33.35
N LEU A 132 4.57 -4.25 -32.46
CA LEU A 132 5.11 -5.59 -32.29
C LEU A 132 4.03 -6.58 -31.82
N HIS A 133 3.19 -6.19 -30.86
CA HIS A 133 2.07 -6.99 -30.39
C HIS A 133 1.11 -7.32 -31.53
N LYS A 134 0.70 -6.31 -32.32
CA LYS A 134 -0.19 -6.51 -33.48
C LYS A 134 0.42 -7.44 -34.53
N ARG A 135 1.75 -7.38 -34.73
CA ARG A 135 2.47 -8.30 -35.63
C ARG A 135 2.51 -9.72 -35.06
N ALA A 136 2.75 -9.89 -33.76
CA ALA A 136 2.73 -11.18 -33.08
C ALA A 136 1.33 -11.82 -33.12
N GLU A 137 0.26 -11.06 -32.85
CA GLU A 137 -1.13 -11.52 -32.97
C GLU A 137 -1.45 -11.99 -34.40
N LYS A 138 -1.00 -11.26 -35.42
CA LYS A 138 -1.18 -11.66 -36.82
C LYS A 138 -0.43 -12.95 -37.15
N LYS A 139 0.82 -13.09 -36.69
CA LYS A 139 1.61 -14.33 -36.87
C LYS A 139 0.95 -15.51 -36.17
N ALA A 140 0.48 -15.34 -34.93
CA ALA A 140 -0.23 -16.38 -34.18
C ALA A 140 -1.52 -16.84 -34.89
N LYS A 141 -2.31 -15.89 -35.43
CA LYS A 141 -3.50 -16.22 -36.23
C LYS A 141 -3.15 -16.96 -37.52
N GLN A 142 -2.08 -16.55 -38.20
CA GLN A 142 -1.59 -17.24 -39.41
C GLN A 142 -1.10 -18.66 -39.11
N SER A 143 -0.38 -18.89 -38.00
CA SER A 143 0.04 -20.23 -37.60
C SER A 143 -1.12 -21.13 -37.19
N ILE A 144 -2.14 -20.59 -36.50
CA ILE A 144 -3.36 -21.35 -36.14
C ILE A 144 -4.11 -21.79 -37.40
N ASN A 145 -4.30 -20.88 -38.37
CA ASN A 145 -4.93 -21.21 -39.65
C ASN A 145 -4.11 -22.24 -40.45
N LYS A 146 -2.78 -22.17 -40.41
CA LYS A 146 -1.89 -23.12 -41.11
C LYS A 146 -1.89 -24.52 -40.48
N LEU A 147 -2.24 -24.64 -39.20
CA LEU A 147 -2.38 -25.91 -38.48
C LEU A 147 -3.80 -26.51 -38.53
N ASN A 148 -4.76 -25.85 -39.19
CA ASN A 148 -6.16 -26.32 -39.35
C ASN A 148 -6.87 -26.77 -38.06
N LEU A 149 -6.46 -26.26 -36.89
CA LEU A 149 -7.09 -26.55 -35.61
C LEU A 149 -8.37 -25.70 -35.47
N LYS A 150 -9.54 -26.35 -35.39
CA LYS A 150 -10.80 -25.65 -35.09
C LYS A 150 -10.72 -25.01 -33.69
N PRO A 151 -11.37 -23.85 -33.44
CA PRO A 151 -11.24 -23.09 -32.19
C PRO A 151 -11.51 -23.87 -30.89
N ASN A 152 -12.21 -25.02 -30.97
CA ASN A 152 -12.68 -25.78 -29.81
C ASN A 152 -11.75 -26.91 -29.34
N GLU A 153 -10.59 -27.16 -29.97
CA GLU A 153 -9.65 -28.20 -29.51
C GLU A 153 -8.40 -27.65 -28.77
N GLY A 154 -8.14 -26.35 -28.84
CA GLY A 154 -6.96 -25.71 -28.24
C GLY A 154 -6.97 -25.60 -26.71
N VAL A 155 -8.10 -25.88 -26.05
CA VAL A 155 -8.21 -25.78 -24.57
C VAL A 155 -7.73 -27.05 -23.86
N LYS A 156 -7.63 -28.19 -24.55
CA LYS A 156 -7.22 -29.47 -23.92
C LYS A 156 -5.70 -29.63 -23.73
N LEU A 157 -4.86 -28.82 -24.39
CA LEU A 157 -3.40 -28.97 -24.29
C LEU A 157 -2.73 -28.10 -23.21
N PHE A 158 -3.47 -27.19 -22.57
CA PHE A 158 -2.90 -26.25 -21.58
C PHE A 158 -2.99 -26.73 -20.12
N PHE A 159 -3.42 -27.97 -19.88
CA PHE A 159 -3.63 -28.52 -18.52
C PHE A 159 -2.86 -29.82 -18.23
N LEU A 160 -1.89 -30.20 -19.07
CA LEU A 160 -1.08 -31.42 -18.87
C LEU A 160 0.44 -31.22 -18.94
N LEU A 161 0.91 -30.00 -18.68
CA LEU A 161 2.31 -29.62 -18.41
C LEU A 161 2.30 -28.46 -17.39
#